data_AF-A0A1I7Z6D2-F1
#
_entry.id   AF-A0A1I7Z6D2-F1
#
_cell.length_a   1.000
_cell.length_b   1.000
_cell.length_c   1.000
_cell.angle_alpha   90.00
_cell.angle_beta   90.00
_cell.angle_gamma   90.00
#
_symmetry.space_group_name_H-M   'P 1'
#
loop_
_entity.id
_entity.type
_entity.pdbx_description
1 polymer ?
#
loop_
_entity_poly.entity_id
_entity_poly.type
_entity_poly.pdbx_seq_one_letter_code
_entity_poly.pdbx_strand_id
1 'polypeptide(L)'
;MAYIAFMECWQMTATFIAGIMVATQSTISDSLFHATGNVAFTGWTTLLVLRCCLAVNRFAVITDFVPIRLRHHRYFHRVLMTLPMIVLCGIIALCVVYKHPFVMIIDLGGWNFIESTPCRPVESFFSNGMSLCAFFLYFTTVLYIIKMKQRTQVKANLGEIKILASSALAFSYEMFMIFLFHCIFPFIDLPSWPIGIIGIMWSFLPAFNGIVLLAINRNFRIRFFANRLCRANAPVIQVLPAPNTSGANLKSDSRVRTITQ
;
A
#
# COMPACT_ATOMS: atom_id res chain seq x y z
N MET A 1 -1.23 -1.35 7.09
CA MET A 1 -1.47 -2.25 5.93
C MET A 1 -2.80 -1.98 5.26
N ALA A 2 -3.95 -2.08 5.95
CA ALA A 2 -5.25 -1.81 5.32
C ALA A 2 -5.34 -0.43 4.65
N TYR A 3 -4.80 0.61 5.30
CA TYR A 3 -4.79 1.96 4.73
C TYR A 3 -3.89 2.11 3.49
N ILE A 4 -2.77 1.37 3.41
CA ILE A 4 -1.94 1.32 2.19
C ILE A 4 -2.74 0.69 1.06
N ALA A 5 -3.39 -0.45 1.30
CA ALA A 5 -4.20 -1.12 0.28
C ALA A 5 -5.37 -0.23 -0.20
N PHE A 6 -6.00 0.52 0.71
CA PHE A 6 -7.02 1.50 0.35
C PHE A 6 -6.46 2.59 -0.58
N MET A 7 -5.31 3.17 -0.24
CA MET A 7 -4.66 4.19 -1.07
C MET A 7 -4.14 3.64 -2.40
N GLU A 8 -3.71 2.38 -2.43
CA GLU A 8 -3.36 1.65 -3.65
C GLU A 8 -4.56 1.48 -4.57
N CYS A 9 -5.72 1.09 -4.02
CA CYS A 9 -6.98 1.05 -4.77
C CYS A 9 -7.39 2.43 -5.29
N TRP A 10 -7.23 3.47 -4.46
CA TRP A 10 -7.51 4.85 -4.83
C TRP A 10 -6.66 5.30 -6.04
N GLN A 11 -5.36 5.02 -6.02
CA GLN A 11 -4.46 5.29 -7.15
C GLN A 11 -4.84 4.46 -8.39
N MET A 12 -5.16 3.17 -8.23
CA MET A 12 -5.56 2.30 -9.33
C MET A 12 -6.85 2.78 -10.01
N THR A 13 -7.81 3.33 -9.27
CA THR A 13 -9.02 3.91 -9.86
C THR A 13 -8.67 5.08 -10.78
N ALA A 14 -7.75 5.97 -10.37
CA ALA A 14 -7.30 7.07 -11.21
C ALA A 14 -6.62 6.56 -12.48
N THR A 15 -5.68 5.63 -12.37
CA THR A 15 -4.95 5.09 -13.53
C THR A 15 -5.85 4.30 -14.48
N PHE A 16 -6.87 3.62 -13.95
CA PHE A 16 -7.88 2.95 -14.76
C PHE A 16 -8.72 3.93 -15.59
N ILE A 17 -9.25 4.98 -14.96
CA ILE A 17 -10.00 6.04 -15.66
C ILE A 17 -9.12 6.70 -16.73
N ALA A 18 -7.87 7.00 -16.38
CA ALA A 18 -6.90 7.59 -17.28
C ALA A 18 -6.59 6.66 -18.48
N GLY A 19 -6.47 5.36 -18.24
CA GLY A 19 -6.33 4.34 -19.29
C GLY A 19 -7.52 4.30 -20.25
N ILE A 20 -8.75 4.51 -19.78
CA ILE A 20 -9.93 4.65 -20.65
C ILE A 20 -9.79 5.89 -21.54
N MET A 21 -9.41 7.04 -20.98
CA MET A 21 -9.23 8.28 -21.75
C MET A 21 -8.15 8.16 -22.84
N VAL A 22 -7.07 7.43 -22.53
CA VAL A 22 -6.02 7.09 -23.53
C VAL A 22 -6.57 6.16 -24.60
N ALA A 23 -7.31 5.11 -24.22
CA ALA A 23 -7.88 4.18 -25.18
C ALA A 23 -8.90 4.84 -26.13
N THR A 24 -9.67 5.82 -25.63
CA THR A 24 -10.66 6.56 -26.43
C THR A 24 -10.10 7.80 -27.12
N GLN A 25 -8.82 8.13 -26.89
CA GLN A 25 -8.17 9.35 -27.41
C GLN A 25 -9.01 10.60 -27.15
N SER A 26 -9.70 10.66 -26.00
CA SER A 26 -10.64 11.72 -25.67
C SER A 26 -10.73 11.95 -24.18
N THR A 27 -10.85 13.22 -23.79
CA THR A 27 -11.24 13.59 -22.43
C THR A 27 -12.75 13.37 -22.27
N ILE A 28 -13.14 12.64 -21.23
CA ILE A 28 -14.57 12.42 -20.93
C ILE A 28 -15.22 13.75 -20.51
N SER A 29 -14.49 14.53 -19.69
CA SER A 29 -14.78 15.94 -19.36
C SER A 29 -13.53 16.54 -18.72
N ASP A 30 -13.33 17.86 -18.86
CA ASP A 30 -12.18 18.56 -18.27
C ASP A 30 -12.14 18.42 -16.75
N SER A 31 -13.31 18.51 -16.10
CA SER A 31 -13.43 18.34 -14.66
C SER A 31 -12.99 16.95 -14.21
N LEU A 32 -13.40 15.89 -14.93
CA LEU A 32 -13.01 14.52 -14.59
C LEU A 32 -11.53 14.28 -14.89
N PHE A 33 -11.02 14.79 -16.01
CA PHE A 33 -9.61 14.69 -16.39
C PHE A 33 -8.68 15.24 -15.29
N HIS A 34 -8.99 16.45 -14.84
CA HIS A 34 -8.28 17.12 -13.79
C HIS A 34 -8.46 16.48 -12.40
N ALA A 35 -9.66 16.02 -12.07
CA ALA A 35 -9.91 15.30 -10.83
C ALA A 35 -9.10 13.99 -10.77
N THR A 36 -9.01 13.27 -11.89
CA THR A 36 -8.26 12.02 -12.00
C THR A 36 -6.77 12.23 -11.72
N GLY A 37 -6.17 13.30 -12.25
CA GLY A 37 -4.78 13.65 -11.94
C GLY A 37 -4.56 14.04 -10.48
N ASN A 38 -5.47 14.79 -9.87
CA ASN A 38 -5.41 15.09 -8.43
C ASN A 38 -5.50 13.82 -7.56
N VAL A 39 -6.36 12.87 -7.93
CA VAL A 39 -6.51 11.57 -7.25
C VAL A 39 -5.24 10.73 -7.41
N ALA A 40 -4.64 10.68 -8.59
CA ALA A 40 -3.37 9.99 -8.83
C ALA A 40 -2.23 10.60 -8.00
N PHE A 41 -2.09 11.92 -8.01
CA PHE A 41 -1.05 12.64 -7.28
C PHE A 41 -1.20 12.49 -5.76
N THR A 42 -2.40 12.74 -5.22
CA THR A 42 -2.67 12.56 -3.78
C THR A 42 -2.45 11.12 -3.32
N GLY A 43 -2.90 10.15 -4.12
CA GLY A 43 -2.68 8.72 -3.88
C GLY A 43 -1.20 8.39 -3.79
N TRP A 44 -0.43 8.78 -4.82
CA TRP A 44 1.01 8.56 -4.92
C TRP A 44 1.78 9.14 -3.74
N THR A 45 1.62 10.44 -3.47
CA THR A 45 2.37 11.12 -2.40
C THR A 45 2.04 10.56 -1.02
N THR A 46 0.77 10.23 -0.77
CA THR A 46 0.37 9.64 0.52
C THR A 46 0.93 8.23 0.69
N LEU A 47 1.01 7.44 -0.40
CA LEU A 47 1.61 6.10 -0.38
C LEU A 47 3.10 6.15 -0.01
N LEU A 48 3.86 7.10 -0.54
CA LEU A 48 5.28 7.28 -0.18
C LEU A 48 5.46 7.49 1.33
N VAL A 49 4.65 8.38 1.90
CA VAL A 49 4.68 8.65 3.35
C VAL A 49 4.26 7.41 4.15
N LEU A 50 3.21 6.72 3.73
CA LEU A 50 2.76 5.49 4.39
C LEU A 50 3.82 4.38 4.37
N ARG A 51 4.55 4.24 3.26
CA ARG A 51 5.62 3.25 3.13
C ARG A 51 6.83 3.60 3.98
N CYS A 52 7.19 4.88 4.06
CA CYS A 52 8.21 5.33 5.00
C CYS A 52 7.79 5.07 6.46
N CYS A 53 6.55 5.40 6.83
CA CYS A 53 6.00 5.09 8.16
C CYS A 53 6.03 3.58 8.45
N LEU A 54 5.71 2.74 7.45
CA LEU A 54 5.79 1.29 7.58
C LEU A 54 7.25 0.81 7.78
N ALA A 55 8.21 1.40 7.09
CA ALA A 55 9.63 1.11 7.25
C ALA A 55 10.11 1.48 8.66
N VAL A 56 9.75 2.67 9.16
CA VAL A 56 10.03 3.13 10.53
C VAL A 56 9.44 2.16 11.56
N ASN A 57 8.16 1.79 11.37
CA ASN A 57 7.48 0.86 12.27
C ASN A 57 8.20 -0.50 12.33
N ARG A 58 8.61 -1.03 11.17
CA ARG A 58 9.32 -2.33 11.10
C ARG A 58 10.71 -2.26 11.68
N PHE A 59 11.45 -1.20 11.38
CA PHE A 59 12.74 -0.96 11.98
C PHE A 59 12.61 -0.97 13.50
N ALA A 60 11.73 -0.13 14.08
CA ALA A 60 11.52 -0.05 15.53
C ALA A 60 11.10 -1.38 16.18
N VAL A 61 10.26 -2.17 15.49
CA VAL A 61 9.76 -3.47 15.97
C VAL A 61 10.84 -4.56 15.92
N ILE A 62 11.72 -4.54 14.92
CA ILE A 62 12.71 -5.60 14.69
C ILE A 62 14.02 -5.32 15.42
N THR A 63 14.48 -4.07 15.44
CA THR A 63 15.78 -3.70 16.03
C THR A 63 15.70 -3.44 17.53
N ASP A 64 14.49 -3.38 18.10
CA ASP A 64 14.27 -2.96 19.49
C ASP A 64 14.93 -1.60 19.82
N PHE A 65 15.19 -0.77 18.80
CA PHE A 65 15.96 0.47 18.93
C PHE A 65 15.21 1.55 19.73
N VAL A 66 13.89 1.43 19.82
CA VAL A 66 13.05 2.29 20.64
C VAL A 66 12.99 1.68 22.05
N PRO A 67 13.23 2.44 23.13
CA PRO A 67 13.12 1.92 24.50
C PRO A 67 11.81 1.15 24.64
N ILE A 68 11.84 -0.06 25.20
CA ILE A 68 10.69 -0.99 25.32
C ILE A 68 9.40 -0.26 25.77
N ARG A 69 9.53 0.80 26.58
CA ARG A 69 8.44 1.70 27.01
C ARG A 69 7.68 2.39 25.86
N LEU A 70 8.37 2.91 24.85
CA LEU A 70 7.77 3.64 23.72
C LEU A 70 7.13 2.69 22.70
N ARG A 71 7.67 1.47 22.53
CA ARG A 71 7.11 0.42 21.65
C ARG A 71 5.74 -0.06 22.11
N HIS A 72 5.50 -0.14 23.43
CA HIS A 72 4.19 -0.49 23.99
C HIS A 72 3.21 0.70 24.04
N HIS A 73 3.67 1.91 23.74
CA HIS A 73 2.83 3.08 23.83
C HIS A 73 1.93 3.15 22.59
N ARG A 74 0.63 2.87 22.77
CA ARG A 74 -0.42 3.01 21.72
C ARG A 74 -0.36 4.37 21.01
N TYR A 75 0.16 5.39 21.69
CA TYR A 75 0.35 6.73 21.15
C TYR A 75 1.40 6.79 20.03
N PHE A 76 2.50 6.04 20.10
CA PHE A 76 3.51 6.04 19.03
C PHE A 76 2.88 5.58 17.71
N HIS A 77 2.14 4.46 17.72
CA HIS A 77 1.43 3.98 16.54
C HIS A 77 0.33 4.94 16.07
N ARG A 78 -0.39 5.60 16.99
CA ARG A 78 -1.40 6.62 16.62
C ARG A 78 -0.76 7.82 15.94
N VAL A 79 0.34 8.35 16.48
CA VAL A 79 1.07 9.47 15.87
C VAL A 79 1.58 9.06 14.48
N LEU A 80 2.18 7.89 14.36
CA LEU A 80 2.68 7.38 13.08
C LEU A 80 1.57 7.18 12.02
N MET A 81 0.34 6.87 12.44
CA MET A 81 -0.82 6.73 11.54
C MET A 81 -1.52 8.06 11.24
N THR A 82 -1.44 9.05 12.13
CA THR A 82 -2.02 10.38 11.91
C THR A 82 -1.17 11.23 10.96
N LEU A 83 0.15 11.05 10.94
CA LEU A 83 1.05 11.79 10.06
C LEU A 83 0.69 11.65 8.55
N PRO A 84 0.47 10.43 8.00
CA PRO A 84 0.00 10.28 6.62
C PRO A 84 -1.33 10.97 6.33
N MET A 85 -2.26 11.01 7.30
CA MET A 85 -3.55 11.68 7.12
C MET A 85 -3.39 13.20 7.04
N ILE A 86 -2.52 13.76 7.87
CA ILE A 86 -2.19 15.20 7.82
C ILE A 86 -1.57 15.54 6.46
N VAL A 87 -0.63 14.71 5.98
CA VAL A 87 -0.03 14.90 4.65
C VAL A 87 -1.10 14.79 3.56
N LEU A 88 -1.97 13.77 3.59
CA LEU A 88 -3.05 13.62 2.62
C LEU A 88 -3.94 14.86 2.57
N CYS A 89 -4.40 15.35 3.73
CA CYS A 89 -5.20 16.58 3.81
C CYS A 89 -4.45 17.79 3.25
N GLY A 90 -3.15 17.92 3.55
CA GLY A 90 -2.29 18.98 3.02
C GLY A 90 -2.14 18.93 1.50
N ILE A 91 -1.93 17.74 0.91
CA ILE A 91 -1.82 17.58 -0.55
C ILE A 91 -3.18 17.83 -1.21
N ILE A 92 -4.29 17.38 -0.62
CA ILE A 92 -5.63 17.69 -1.14
C ILE A 92 -5.85 19.22 -1.15
N ALA A 93 -5.54 19.90 -0.05
CA ALA A 93 -5.66 21.36 0.02
C ALA A 93 -4.78 22.04 -1.04
N LEU A 94 -3.56 21.56 -1.24
CA LEU A 94 -2.65 22.03 -2.28
C LEU A 94 -3.25 21.87 -3.68
N CYS A 95 -3.82 20.71 -3.99
CA CYS A 95 -4.48 20.44 -5.27
C CYS A 95 -5.69 21.35 -5.53
N VAL A 96 -6.43 21.71 -4.48
CA VAL A 96 -7.57 22.64 -4.57
C VAL A 96 -7.10 24.07 -4.83
N VAL A 97 -6.04 24.52 -4.16
CA VAL A 97 -5.50 25.89 -4.30
C VAL A 97 -4.90 26.12 -5.68
N TYR A 98 -4.07 25.17 -6.15
CA TYR A 98 -3.32 25.32 -7.41
C TYR A 98 -4.04 24.77 -8.64
N LYS A 99 -5.33 24.42 -8.51
CA LYS A 99 -6.22 24.02 -9.60
C LYS A 99 -5.57 23.09 -10.64
N HIS A 100 -5.42 21.83 -10.24
CA HIS A 100 -5.07 20.72 -11.15
C HIS A 100 -3.61 20.68 -11.60
N PRO A 101 -2.66 20.62 -10.65
CA PRO A 101 -1.24 20.61 -10.93
C PRO A 101 -0.77 19.41 -11.74
N PHE A 102 -1.48 18.28 -11.67
CA PHE A 102 -1.06 16.99 -12.24
C PHE A 102 -2.12 16.48 -13.21
N VAL A 103 -1.72 16.14 -14.43
CA VAL A 103 -2.62 15.66 -15.49
C VAL A 103 -1.99 14.55 -16.30
N MET A 104 -2.82 13.82 -17.03
CA MET A 104 -2.35 12.82 -17.99
C MET A 104 -2.17 13.46 -19.37
N ILE A 105 -1.01 13.29 -19.98
CA ILE A 105 -0.80 13.60 -21.40
C ILE A 105 -1.29 12.39 -22.19
N ILE A 106 -2.49 12.51 -22.78
CA ILE A 106 -3.19 11.42 -23.49
C ILE A 106 -2.31 10.81 -24.58
N ASP A 107 -1.68 11.64 -25.40
CA ASP A 107 -0.82 11.20 -26.52
C ASP A 107 0.40 10.39 -26.06
N LEU A 108 0.87 10.62 -24.83
CA LEU A 108 2.02 9.93 -24.25
C LEU A 108 1.62 8.77 -23.33
N GLY A 109 0.35 8.67 -22.95
CA GLY A 109 -0.12 7.76 -21.90
C GLY A 109 0.60 7.96 -20.56
N GLY A 110 1.10 9.18 -20.30
CA GLY A 110 1.97 9.50 -19.17
C GLY A 110 1.40 10.61 -18.30
N TRP A 111 1.82 10.66 -17.04
CA TRP A 111 1.43 11.72 -16.12
C TRP A 111 2.47 12.82 -16.06
N ASN A 112 2.04 14.09 -16.05
CA ASN A 112 2.94 15.23 -15.95
C ASN A 112 2.31 16.39 -15.19
N PHE A 113 3.16 17.31 -14.72
CA PHE A 113 2.73 18.59 -14.18
C PHE A 113 2.58 19.62 -15.31
N ILE A 114 1.45 20.34 -15.37
CA ILE A 114 1.16 21.29 -16.46
C ILE A 114 2.06 22.53 -16.37
N GLU A 115 2.38 22.98 -15.16
CA GLU A 115 3.12 24.22 -14.91
C GLU A 115 4.17 24.04 -13.80
N SER A 116 5.02 25.05 -13.58
CA SER A 116 5.94 25.17 -12.43
C SER A 116 5.17 25.41 -11.12
N THR A 117 4.25 24.51 -10.80
CA THR A 117 3.48 24.52 -9.56
C THR A 117 4.37 24.09 -8.40
N PRO A 118 4.11 24.56 -7.17
CA PRO A 118 4.83 24.10 -5.99
C PRO A 118 4.57 22.61 -5.68
N CYS A 119 3.62 21.97 -6.38
CA CYS A 119 3.37 20.54 -6.25
C CYS A 119 4.54 19.70 -6.75
N ARG A 120 5.27 20.13 -7.78
CA ARG A 120 6.42 19.39 -8.30
C ARG A 120 7.59 19.28 -7.32
N PRO A 121 8.09 20.38 -6.68
CA PRO A 121 9.14 20.26 -5.67
C PRO A 121 8.65 19.52 -4.42
N VAL A 122 7.37 19.65 -4.05
CA VAL A 122 6.77 18.87 -2.95
C VAL A 122 6.77 17.38 -3.26
N GLU A 123 6.33 17.00 -4.46
CA GLU A 123 6.37 15.60 -4.93
C GLU A 123 7.80 15.07 -4.92
N SER A 124 8.76 15.83 -5.46
CA SER A 124 10.16 15.42 -5.52
C SER A 124 10.77 15.25 -4.14
N PHE A 125 10.44 16.14 -3.19
CA PHE A 125 10.86 16.01 -1.79
C PHE A 125 10.33 14.72 -1.15
N PHE A 126 9.04 14.42 -1.32
CA PHE A 126 8.45 13.20 -0.77
C PHE A 126 9.01 11.96 -1.47
N SER A 127 9.07 11.95 -2.81
CA SER A 127 9.55 10.82 -3.62
C SER A 127 11.01 10.51 -3.33
N ASN A 128 11.90 11.50 -3.39
CA ASN A 128 13.32 11.26 -3.16
C ASN A 128 13.63 11.13 -1.67
N GLY A 129 13.19 12.08 -0.85
CA GLY A 129 13.52 12.14 0.57
C GLY A 129 12.92 10.98 1.37
N MET A 130 11.61 10.75 1.28
CA MET A 130 10.97 9.70 2.08
C MET A 130 11.35 8.31 1.59
N SER A 131 11.52 8.12 0.28
CA SER A 131 11.92 6.80 -0.24
C SER A 131 13.37 6.50 0.09
N LEU A 132 14.31 7.45 -0.02
CA LEU A 132 15.68 7.22 0.48
C LEU A 132 15.69 6.89 1.97
N CYS A 133 14.93 7.63 2.79
CA CYS A 133 14.78 7.32 4.21
C CYS A 133 14.27 5.89 4.44
N ALA A 134 13.19 5.50 3.75
CA ALA A 134 12.61 4.16 3.83
C ALA A 134 13.61 3.07 3.37
N PHE A 135 14.37 3.34 2.31
CA PHE A 135 15.42 2.46 1.80
C PHE A 135 16.47 2.19 2.88
N PHE A 136 17.02 3.23 3.49
CA PHE A 136 18.02 3.09 4.54
C PHE A 136 17.46 2.36 5.77
N LEU A 137 16.20 2.59 6.13
CA LEU A 137 15.54 1.86 7.22
C LEU A 137 15.38 0.37 6.90
N TYR A 138 14.99 0.00 5.69
CA TYR A 138 14.92 -1.41 5.29
C TYR A 138 16.30 -2.05 5.24
N PHE A 139 17.29 -1.37 4.66
CA PHE A 139 18.66 -1.85 4.58
C PHE A 139 19.26 -2.08 5.97
N THR A 140 19.13 -1.12 6.88
CA THR A 140 19.61 -1.26 8.27
C THR A 140 18.87 -2.37 9.02
N THR A 141 17.55 -2.51 8.82
CA THR A 141 16.77 -3.63 9.38
C THR A 141 17.30 -4.98 8.90
N VAL A 142 17.59 -5.14 7.60
CA VAL A 142 18.13 -6.38 7.04
C VAL A 142 19.51 -6.69 7.60
N LEU A 143 20.41 -5.69 7.64
CA LEU A 143 21.74 -5.86 8.24
C LEU A 143 21.66 -6.28 9.72
N TYR A 144 20.73 -5.69 10.48
CA TYR A 144 20.48 -6.06 11.86
C TYR A 144 20.05 -7.53 11.99
N ILE A 145 19.10 -7.98 11.18
CA ILE A 145 18.64 -9.38 11.17
C ILE A 145 19.79 -10.33 10.84
N ILE A 146 20.62 -10.02 9.84
CA ILE A 146 21.78 -10.84 9.46
C ILE A 146 22.75 -10.95 10.64
N LYS A 147 23.09 -9.82 11.28
CA LYS A 147 24.01 -9.78 12.43
C LYS A 147 23.44 -10.51 13.65
N MET A 148 22.14 -10.35 13.92
CA MET A 148 21.45 -11.05 15.00
C MET A 148 21.47 -12.56 14.79
N LYS A 149 21.19 -13.03 13.56
CA LYS A 149 21.22 -14.46 13.22
C LYS A 149 22.61 -15.09 13.39
N GLN A 150 23.67 -14.32 13.12
CA GLN A 150 25.05 -14.78 13.33
C GLN A 150 25.41 -14.92 14.81
N ARG A 151 24.91 -14.03 15.68
CA ARG A 151 25.25 -13.98 17.11
C ARG A 151 24.39 -14.91 17.96
N THR A 152 23.11 -14.97 17.64
CA THR A 152 22.11 -15.72 18.38
C THR A 152 21.65 -16.83 17.44
N GLN A 153 21.97 -18.09 17.76
CA GLN A 153 21.46 -19.31 17.09
C GLN A 153 19.93 -19.45 17.21
N VAL A 154 19.22 -18.35 17.47
CA VAL A 154 17.77 -18.26 17.57
C VAL A 154 17.19 -18.48 16.17
N LYS A 155 16.29 -19.46 16.06
CA LYS A 155 15.52 -19.70 14.85
C LYS A 155 14.65 -18.46 14.57
N ALA A 156 15.09 -17.62 13.63
CA ALA A 156 14.32 -16.48 13.20
C ALA A 156 12.95 -16.93 12.65
N ASN A 157 11.89 -16.18 12.96
CA ASN A 157 10.56 -16.46 12.48
C ASN A 157 10.52 -16.29 10.94
N LEU A 158 10.52 -17.40 10.21
CA LEU A 158 10.53 -17.41 8.74
C LEU A 158 9.34 -16.64 8.13
N GLY A 159 8.23 -16.52 8.87
CA GLY A 159 7.08 -15.72 8.43
C GLY A 159 7.38 -14.23 8.33
N GLU A 160 8.06 -13.67 9.33
CA GLU A 160 8.42 -12.24 9.35
C GLU A 160 9.47 -11.90 8.31
N ILE A 161 10.46 -12.77 8.11
CA ILE A 161 11.47 -12.61 7.06
C ILE A 161 10.81 -12.61 5.68
N LYS A 162 9.85 -13.50 5.42
CA LYS A 162 9.12 -13.53 4.14
C LYS A 162 8.32 -12.25 3.90
N ILE A 163 7.67 -11.73 4.94
CA ILE A 163 6.92 -10.46 4.88
C ILE A 163 7.87 -9.27 4.64
N LEU A 164 9.06 -9.30 5.24
CA LEU A 164 10.09 -8.29 5.02
C LEU A 164 10.62 -8.36 3.58
N ALA A 165 10.92 -9.56 3.09
CA ALA A 165 11.38 -9.78 1.72
C ALA A 165 10.34 -9.33 0.69
N SER A 166 9.06 -9.66 0.90
CA SER A 166 7.99 -9.23 -0.02
C SER A 166 7.87 -7.71 -0.09
N SER A 167 8.00 -7.03 1.05
CA SER A 167 8.00 -5.57 1.05
C SER A 167 9.27 -4.94 0.52
N ALA A 168 10.42 -5.58 0.70
CA ALA A 168 11.68 -5.08 0.16
C ALA A 168 11.63 -5.13 -1.37
N LEU A 169 11.11 -6.21 -1.96
CA LEU A 169 10.93 -6.33 -3.41
C LEU A 169 9.93 -5.31 -3.97
N ALA A 170 8.77 -5.16 -3.33
CA ALA A 170 7.80 -4.11 -3.64
C ALA A 170 8.45 -2.72 -3.65
N PHE A 171 9.23 -2.44 -2.60
CA PHE A 171 9.92 -1.18 -2.44
C PHE A 171 11.07 -0.98 -3.44
N SER A 172 11.80 -2.05 -3.79
CA SER A 172 12.84 -1.99 -4.84
C SER A 172 12.27 -1.62 -6.20
N TYR A 173 11.08 -2.16 -6.54
CA TYR A 173 10.37 -1.77 -7.77
C TYR A 173 10.01 -0.29 -7.75
N GLU A 174 9.49 0.20 -6.63
CA GLU A 174 9.18 1.63 -6.45
C GLU A 174 10.41 2.53 -6.55
N MET A 175 11.52 2.17 -5.90
CA MET A 175 12.78 2.90 -6.00
C MET A 175 13.30 2.95 -7.44
N PHE A 176 13.16 1.85 -8.19
CA PHE A 176 13.52 1.83 -9.60
C PHE A 176 12.67 2.82 -10.41
N MET A 177 11.36 2.88 -10.16
CA MET A 177 10.48 3.88 -10.81
C MET A 177 10.88 5.31 -10.44
N ILE A 178 11.13 5.60 -9.16
CA ILE A 178 11.55 6.94 -8.72
C ILE A 178 12.88 7.32 -9.37
N PHE A 179 13.85 6.41 -9.42
CA PHE A 179 15.12 6.63 -10.07
C PHE A 179 14.96 6.93 -11.57
N LEU A 180 14.08 6.21 -12.28
CA LEU A 180 13.77 6.51 -13.68
C LEU A 180 13.21 7.93 -13.84
N PHE A 181 12.17 8.28 -13.08
CA PHE A 181 11.47 9.57 -13.23
C PHE A 181 12.30 10.78 -12.77
N HIS A 182 13.08 10.66 -11.70
CA HIS A 182 13.79 11.78 -11.09
C HIS A 182 15.27 11.86 -11.47
N CYS A 183 15.91 10.74 -11.82
CA CYS A 183 17.36 10.70 -12.07
C CYS A 183 17.74 10.40 -13.53
N ILE A 184 16.87 9.80 -14.33
CA ILE A 184 17.17 9.44 -15.72
C ILE A 184 16.42 10.37 -16.68
N PHE A 185 15.10 10.41 -16.56
CA PHE A 185 14.23 11.15 -17.49
C PHE A 185 14.54 12.65 -17.62
N PRO A 186 14.93 13.38 -16.56
CA PRO A 186 15.27 14.79 -16.71
C PRO A 186 16.52 15.05 -17.54
N PHE A 187 17.34 14.04 -17.82
CA PHE A 187 18.64 14.16 -18.50
C PHE A 187 18.66 13.51 -19.88
N ILE A 188 17.58 12.84 -20.29
CA ILE A 188 17.51 12.10 -21.55
C ILE A 188 16.22 12.49 -22.27
N ASP A 189 16.36 12.98 -23.51
CA ASP A 189 15.24 13.15 -24.42
C ASP A 189 14.77 11.78 -24.92
N LEU A 190 13.72 11.26 -24.30
CA LEU A 190 13.11 10.00 -24.69
C LEU A 190 12.03 10.24 -25.75
N PRO A 191 11.93 9.34 -26.76
CA PRO A 191 10.75 9.32 -27.63
C PRO A 191 9.48 9.08 -26.81
N SER A 192 8.30 9.24 -27.42
CA SER A 192 7.03 9.10 -26.70
C SER A 192 6.74 7.67 -26.22
N TRP A 193 7.18 6.65 -26.95
CA TRP A 193 6.83 5.25 -26.68
C TRP A 193 7.41 4.67 -25.36
N PRO A 194 8.68 4.92 -24.95
CA PRO A 194 9.19 4.44 -23.67
C PRO A 194 8.55 5.13 -22.47
N ILE A 195 8.16 6.41 -22.63
CA ILE A 195 7.44 7.18 -21.59
C ILE A 195 6.12 6.49 -21.27
N GLY A 196 5.37 6.07 -22.30
CA GLY A 196 4.13 5.31 -22.12
C GLY A 196 4.35 3.97 -21.42
N ILE A 197 5.36 3.19 -21.81
CA ILE A 197 5.69 1.91 -21.15
C ILE A 197 6.01 2.12 -19.67
N ILE A 198 6.84 3.12 -19.35
CA ILE A 198 7.23 3.41 -17.97
C ILE A 198 6.04 3.98 -17.19
N GLY A 199 5.14 4.73 -17.82
CA GLY A 199 3.86 5.14 -17.24
C GLY A 199 2.95 3.96 -16.89
N ILE A 200 2.89 2.93 -17.74
CA ILE A 200 2.16 1.68 -17.47
C ILE A 200 2.80 0.92 -16.30
N MET A 201 4.14 0.81 -16.28
CA MET A 201 4.86 0.19 -15.18
C MET A 201 4.58 0.91 -13.85
N TRP A 202 4.62 2.24 -13.84
CA TRP A 202 4.27 3.04 -12.66
C TRP A 202 2.83 2.77 -12.20
N SER A 203 1.89 2.73 -13.14
CA SER A 203 0.48 2.46 -12.87
C SER A 203 0.24 1.04 -12.32
N PHE A 204 1.14 0.09 -12.63
CA PHE A 204 1.08 -1.29 -12.16
C PHE A 204 1.67 -1.48 -10.75
N LEU A 205 2.37 -0.49 -10.20
CA LEU A 205 3.05 -0.57 -8.90
C LEU A 205 2.13 -1.05 -7.75
N PRO A 206 0.87 -0.57 -7.61
CA PRO A 206 -0.06 -1.11 -6.61
C PRO A 206 -0.37 -2.59 -6.79
N ALA A 207 -0.59 -3.04 -8.03
CA ALA A 207 -0.88 -4.44 -8.35
C ALA A 207 0.34 -5.34 -8.08
N PHE A 208 1.54 -4.86 -8.42
CA PHE A 208 2.79 -5.55 -8.14
C PHE A 208 2.96 -5.87 -6.65
N ASN A 209 2.64 -4.92 -5.76
CA ASN A 209 2.70 -5.14 -4.31
C ASN A 209 1.80 -6.29 -3.86
N GLY A 210 0.59 -6.37 -4.38
CA GLY A 210 -0.35 -7.47 -4.12
C GLY A 210 0.16 -8.81 -4.64
N ILE A 211 0.70 -8.83 -5.86
CA ILE A 211 1.26 -10.04 -6.50
C ILE A 211 2.45 -10.57 -5.71
N VAL A 212 3.41 -9.72 -5.35
CA VAL A 212 4.61 -10.09 -4.59
C VAL A 212 4.23 -10.66 -3.23
N LEU A 213 3.24 -10.06 -2.55
CA LEU A 213 2.73 -10.58 -1.27
C LEU A 213 2.11 -11.98 -1.43
N LEU A 214 1.28 -12.18 -2.45
CA LEU A 214 0.66 -13.49 -2.75
C LEU A 214 1.67 -14.55 -3.18
N ALA A 215 2.70 -14.16 -3.93
CA ALA A 215 3.73 -15.06 -4.44
C ALA A 215 4.62 -15.61 -3.31
N ILE A 216 5.04 -14.74 -2.39
CA ILE A 216 6.02 -15.07 -1.35
C ILE A 216 5.35 -15.61 -0.08
N ASN A 217 4.19 -15.08 0.30
CA ASN A 217 3.54 -15.43 1.55
C ASN A 217 2.50 -16.55 1.35
N ARG A 218 2.95 -17.80 1.47
CA ARG A 218 2.08 -19.00 1.36
C ARG A 218 0.86 -18.94 2.30
N ASN A 219 1.01 -18.43 3.52
CA ASN A 219 -0.10 -18.33 4.47
C ASN A 219 -1.16 -17.34 4.00
N PHE A 220 -0.72 -16.21 3.45
CA PHE A 220 -1.62 -15.22 2.85
C PHE A 220 -2.33 -15.80 1.62
N ARG A 221 -1.59 -16.50 0.74
CA ARG A 221 -2.14 -17.18 -0.43
C ARG A 221 -3.20 -18.21 -0.06
N ILE A 222 -2.94 -19.05 0.94
CA ILE A 222 -3.92 -20.04 1.42
C ILE A 222 -5.18 -19.32 1.91
N ARG A 223 -5.07 -18.28 2.74
CA ARG A 223 -6.27 -17.55 3.22
C ARG A 223 -7.05 -16.87 2.10
N PHE A 224 -6.34 -16.28 1.14
CA PHE A 224 -6.93 -15.60 -0.01
C PHE A 224 -7.75 -16.57 -0.88
N PHE A 225 -7.26 -17.79 -1.13
CA PHE A 225 -7.96 -18.81 -1.92
C PHE A 225 -8.89 -19.72 -1.10
N ALA A 226 -8.63 -19.94 0.19
CA ALA A 226 -9.46 -20.78 1.07
C ALA A 226 -10.84 -20.16 1.31
N ASN A 227 -10.95 -18.82 1.33
CA ASN A 227 -12.24 -18.13 1.38
C ASN A 227 -13.13 -18.43 0.15
N ARG A 228 -12.57 -18.93 -0.96
CA ARG A 228 -13.36 -19.42 -2.11
C ARG A 228 -13.89 -20.84 -1.92
N LEU A 229 -13.18 -21.68 -1.16
CA LEU A 229 -13.56 -23.08 -0.92
C LEU A 229 -14.55 -23.23 0.25
N CYS A 230 -14.43 -22.43 1.32
CA CYS A 230 -15.35 -22.52 2.46
C CYS A 230 -16.74 -21.91 2.20
N ARG A 231 -16.90 -21.02 1.21
CA ARG A 231 -18.24 -20.53 0.79
C ARG A 231 -18.98 -21.46 -0.16
N ALA A 232 -18.27 -22.37 -0.85
CA ALA A 232 -18.90 -23.35 -1.73
C ALA A 232 -19.56 -24.50 -0.95
N ASN A 233 -19.11 -24.76 0.29
CA ASN A 233 -19.55 -25.89 1.12
C ASN A 233 -20.12 -25.46 2.48
N ALA A 234 -20.51 -24.20 2.66
CA ALA A 234 -21.17 -23.80 3.90
C ALA A 234 -22.55 -24.50 3.96
N PRO A 235 -22.77 -25.45 4.89
CA PRO A 235 -24.09 -26.05 5.04
C PRO A 235 -25.08 -24.94 5.37
N VAL A 236 -26.18 -24.90 4.63
CA VAL A 236 -27.35 -24.08 4.98
C VAL A 236 -27.75 -24.52 6.38
N ILE A 237 -27.41 -23.73 7.39
CA ILE A 237 -27.98 -23.89 8.72
C ILE A 237 -29.46 -23.55 8.55
N GLN A 238 -30.28 -24.57 8.34
CA GLN A 238 -31.71 -24.47 8.56
C GLN A 238 -31.87 -24.10 10.03
N VAL A 239 -32.16 -22.83 10.27
CA VAL A 239 -32.62 -22.37 11.57
C VAL A 239 -33.98 -23.04 11.77
N LEU A 240 -33.98 -24.19 12.45
CA LEU A 240 -35.21 -24.79 12.92
C LEU A 240 -35.88 -23.75 13.83
N PRO A 241 -37.16 -23.42 13.59
CA PRO A 241 -37.89 -22.48 14.44
C PRO A 241 -37.84 -23.00 15.88
N ALA A 242 -37.43 -22.12 16.79
CA ALA A 242 -37.32 -22.45 18.21
C ALA A 242 -38.65 -23.01 18.72
N PRO A 243 -38.65 -24.15 19.44
CA PRO A 243 -39.87 -24.64 20.06
C PRO A 243 -40.31 -23.61 21.11
N ASN A 244 -41.54 -23.10 20.95
CA ASN A 244 -42.22 -22.26 21.93
C ASN A 244 -42.17 -22.93 23.30
N THR A 245 -41.26 -22.49 24.16
CA THR A 245 -41.16 -22.93 25.54
C THR A 245 -41.64 -21.79 26.43
N SER A 246 -42.95 -21.79 26.66
CA SER A 246 -43.55 -21.08 27.77
C SER A 246 -43.15 -21.80 29.06
N GLY A 247 -42.33 -21.12 29.88
CA GLY A 247 -42.19 -21.34 31.33
C GLY A 247 -41.70 -22.70 31.82
N ALA A 248 -40.42 -22.80 32.18
CA ALA A 248 -39.98 -23.47 33.42
C ALA A 248 -38.49 -23.20 33.69
N ASN A 249 -38.21 -22.68 34.87
CA ASN A 249 -36.88 -22.59 35.46
C ASN A 249 -36.21 -23.97 35.52
N LEU A 250 -35.04 -24.13 34.89
CA LEU A 250 -34.11 -25.21 35.24
C LEU A 250 -32.67 -24.79 34.93
N LYS A 251 -31.89 -24.63 36.00
CA LYS A 251 -30.43 -24.70 36.00
C LYS A 251 -30.01 -25.97 35.28
N SER A 252 -29.22 -25.86 34.22
CA SER A 252 -28.66 -27.01 33.51
C SER A 252 -27.28 -26.68 32.96
N ASP A 253 -26.36 -27.53 33.38
CA ASP A 253 -24.92 -27.54 33.21
C ASP A 253 -24.56 -27.83 31.73
N SER A 254 -23.98 -26.86 31.03
CA SER A 254 -23.67 -26.97 29.60
C SER A 254 -22.30 -27.63 29.36
N ARG A 255 -22.27 -28.97 29.49
CA ARG A 255 -21.21 -29.79 28.85
C ARG A 255 -21.43 -29.84 27.35
N VAL A 256 -20.58 -29.12 26.61
CA VAL A 256 -20.47 -29.26 25.16
C VAL A 256 -19.85 -30.64 24.86
N ARG A 257 -20.65 -31.56 24.29
CA ARG A 257 -20.16 -32.78 23.63
C ARG A 257 -20.01 -32.51 22.14
N THR A 258 -18.77 -32.57 21.65
CA THR A 258 -18.47 -32.61 20.22
C THR A 258 -18.69 -34.05 19.74
N ILE A 259 -19.65 -34.26 18.83
CA ILE A 259 -19.81 -35.53 18.10
C ILE A 259 -19.11 -35.35 16.76
N THR A 260 -18.03 -36.10 16.55
CA THR A 260 -17.42 -36.33 15.24
C THR A 260 -18.10 -37.50 14.55
N GLN A 261 -18.57 -37.29 13.32
CA GLN A 261 -18.73 -38.35 12.32
C GLN A 261 -17.56 -38.28 11.35
#